data_AF-A0AAD7RC38-F1
#
_entry.id   AF-A0AAD7RC38-F1
#
_cell.length_a   1.000
_cell.length_b   1.000
_cell.length_c   1.000
_cell.angle_alpha   90.00
_cell.angle_beta   90.00
_cell.angle_gamma   90.00
#
_symmetry.space_group_name_H-M   'P 1'
#
loop_
_entity.id
_entity.type
_entity.pdbx_description
1 polymer ?
#
loop_
_entity_poly.entity_id
_entity_poly.type
_entity_poly.pdbx_seq_one_letter_code
_entity_poly.pdbx_strand_id
1 'polypeptide(L)'
;MRNGPISNSSTLLTSQACNLGLRHISILKLVGMDAADMGGVLELYPINGSATVEREGVSVSLVKDLRNYFQVSPEYFCMLLVGKDGNVKSWYPSPMWSMAIVYDLLDSMQLRRQEMAIQHSLGMRCPEDEYGYGYHHGYQDGYYHHQGYGY
;
A
#
# COMPACT_ATOMS: atom_id res chain seq x y z
N MET A 1 7.53 1.80 -39.23
CA MET A 1 8.02 2.24 -37.92
C MET A 1 6.80 2.52 -37.07
N ARG A 2 6.47 1.64 -36.12
CA ARG A 2 5.31 1.82 -35.22
C ARG A 2 5.80 2.59 -34.00
N ASN A 3 5.30 3.81 -33.83
CA ASN A 3 5.46 4.58 -32.61
C ASN A 3 4.69 3.86 -31.49
N GLY A 4 5.41 3.26 -30.55
CA GLY A 4 4.83 2.75 -29.31
C GLY A 4 4.43 3.91 -28.40
N PRO A 5 3.34 3.81 -27.62
CA PRO A 5 2.92 4.87 -26.72
C PRO A 5 3.96 5.05 -25.60
N ILE A 6 4.32 6.31 -25.36
CA ILE A 6 5.14 6.75 -24.23
C ILE A 6 4.32 6.45 -22.97
N SER A 7 4.75 5.48 -22.17
CA SER A 7 4.12 5.14 -20.90
C SER A 7 4.19 6.34 -19.95
N ASN A 8 3.04 6.94 -19.64
CA ASN A 8 2.94 8.05 -18.70
C ASN A 8 3.23 7.55 -17.27
N SER A 9 4.31 8.01 -16.65
CA SER A 9 4.66 7.71 -15.24
C SER A 9 3.55 8.05 -14.23
N SER A 10 2.57 8.86 -14.64
CA SER A 10 1.38 9.23 -13.87
C SER A 10 0.44 8.04 -13.59
N THR A 11 0.28 7.07 -14.51
CA THR A 11 -0.67 5.96 -14.32
C THR A 11 -0.18 4.93 -13.29
N LEU A 12 1.13 4.67 -13.26
CA LEU A 12 1.77 3.81 -12.27
C LEU A 12 1.66 4.39 -10.84
N LEU A 13 1.88 5.70 -10.70
CA LEU A 13 1.71 6.39 -9.43
C LEU A 13 0.24 6.35 -8.97
N THR A 14 -0.71 6.44 -9.90
CA THR A 14 -2.13 6.31 -9.59
C THR A 14 -2.53 4.91 -9.14
N SER A 15 -1.98 3.86 -9.77
CA SER A 15 -2.19 2.46 -9.38
C SER A 15 -1.65 2.17 -7.98
N GLN A 16 -0.46 2.68 -7.66
CA GLN A 16 0.15 2.51 -6.34
C GLN A 16 -0.65 3.21 -5.23
N ALA A 17 -1.06 4.46 -5.44
CA ALA A 17 -1.86 5.21 -4.48
C ALA A 17 -3.22 4.55 -4.20
N CYS A 18 -3.89 4.05 -5.25
CA CYS A 18 -5.13 3.31 -5.09
C CYS A 18 -4.94 2.02 -4.28
N ASN A 19 -3.88 1.25 -4.57
CA ASN A 19 -3.58 0.00 -3.86
C ASN A 19 -3.31 0.20 -2.36
N LEU A 20 -2.73 1.34 -1.99
CA LEU A 20 -2.56 1.76 -0.59
C LEU A 20 -3.91 2.16 0.03
N GLY A 21 -4.73 2.90 -0.72
CA GLY A 21 -6.06 3.34 -0.31
C GLY A 21 -7.01 2.18 -0.01
N LEU A 22 -7.10 1.17 -0.89
CA LEU A 22 -7.93 -0.02 -0.64
C LEU A 22 -7.47 -0.81 0.60
N ARG A 23 -6.19 -0.73 0.96
CA ARG A 23 -5.65 -1.37 2.17
C ARG A 23 -5.78 -0.51 3.42
N HIS A 24 -6.39 0.68 3.30
CA HIS A 24 -6.59 1.62 4.39
C HIS A 24 -5.26 1.93 5.12
N ILE A 25 -4.22 2.18 4.32
CA ILE A 25 -2.86 2.48 4.79
C ILE A 25 -2.66 3.99 4.83
N SER A 26 -1.94 4.46 5.85
CA SER A 26 -1.35 5.80 5.91
C SER A 26 0.16 5.67 5.97
N ILE A 27 0.88 6.63 5.38
CA ILE A 27 2.36 6.63 5.41
C ILE A 27 2.82 7.86 6.18
N LEU A 28 3.52 7.62 7.29
CA LEU A 28 4.18 8.66 8.08
C LEU A 28 5.67 8.67 7.75
N LYS A 29 6.13 9.75 7.11
CA LYS A 29 7.54 9.96 6.78
C LYS A 29 8.15 10.92 7.78
N LEU A 30 9.23 10.50 8.44
CA LEU A 30 9.99 11.31 9.39
C LEU A 30 11.40 11.52 8.85
N VAL A 31 11.87 12.76 8.78
CA VAL A 31 13.17 13.13 8.20
C VAL A 31 13.93 14.09 9.11
N GLY A 32 15.23 14.26 8.83
CA GLY A 32 16.13 15.15 9.57
C GLY A 32 16.69 14.49 10.83
N MET A 33 18.00 14.66 11.07
CA MET A 33 18.67 14.16 12.27
C MET A 33 18.58 15.19 13.40
N ASP A 34 18.95 16.43 13.09
CA ASP A 34 18.96 17.55 14.02
C ASP A 34 17.64 18.33 14.00
N ALA A 35 17.38 19.08 15.08
CA ALA A 35 16.14 19.82 15.24
C ALA A 35 15.91 20.89 14.16
N ALA A 36 16.96 21.40 13.52
CA ALA A 36 16.88 22.42 12.47
C ALA A 36 16.30 21.86 11.15
N ASP A 37 16.59 20.59 10.85
CA ASP A 37 16.20 19.91 9.60
C ASP A 37 15.09 18.88 9.82
N MET A 38 14.62 18.74 11.06
CA MET A 38 13.61 17.77 11.44
C MET A 38 12.25 18.13 10.85
N GLY A 39 11.61 17.15 10.24
CA GLY A 39 10.28 17.33 9.68
C GLY A 39 9.57 16.00 9.50
N GLY A 40 8.28 16.07 9.26
CA GLY A 40 7.53 14.89 8.86
C GLY A 40 6.33 15.24 7.99
N VAL A 41 5.89 14.23 7.25
CA VAL A 41 4.71 14.31 6.38
C VAL A 41 3.89 13.05 6.60
N LEU A 42 2.60 13.24 6.88
CA LEU A 42 1.60 12.19 6.88
C LEU A 42 0.92 12.18 5.51
N GLU A 43 0.96 11.04 4.83
CA GLU A 43 0.26 10.79 3.57
C GLU A 43 -0.94 9.89 3.83
N LEU A 44 -2.13 10.38 3.46
CA LEU A 44 -3.39 9.66 3.57
C LEU A 44 -3.88 9.28 2.17
N TYR A 45 -4.26 8.01 2.04
CA TYR A 45 -4.73 7.41 0.80
C TYR A 45 -6.22 7.08 0.93
N PRO A 46 -7.11 7.75 0.19
CA PRO A 46 -8.55 7.52 0.28
C PRO A 46 -8.94 6.16 -0.31
N ILE A 47 -9.99 5.56 0.26
CA ILE A 47 -10.50 4.23 -0.13
C ILE A 47 -11.32 4.29 -1.43
N ASN A 48 -11.64 5.48 -1.94
CA ASN A 48 -12.53 5.72 -3.07
C ASN A 48 -11.99 5.28 -4.45
N GLY A 49 -10.91 4.49 -4.50
CA GLY A 49 -10.28 4.04 -5.74
C GLY A 49 -9.61 5.17 -6.53
N SER A 50 -9.52 6.38 -5.96
CA SER A 50 -8.82 7.49 -6.58
C SER A 50 -7.33 7.48 -6.22
N ALA A 51 -6.55 8.18 -7.03
CA ALA A 51 -5.13 8.35 -6.82
C ALA A 51 -4.76 9.62 -6.05
N THR A 52 -5.73 10.31 -5.46
CA THR A 52 -5.45 11.53 -4.71
C THR A 52 -4.77 11.17 -3.40
N VAL A 53 -3.65 11.84 -3.09
CA VAL A 53 -2.94 11.65 -1.82
C VAL A 53 -3.06 12.95 -1.04
N GLU A 54 -3.68 12.88 0.13
CA GLU A 54 -3.76 14.01 1.05
C GLU A 54 -2.49 14.03 1.90
N ARG A 55 -1.90 15.22 2.07
CA ARG A 55 -0.63 15.39 2.79
C ARG A 55 -0.76 16.40 3.90
N GLU A 56 -0.33 15.99 5.09
CA GLU A 56 -0.33 16.82 6.28
C GLU A 56 1.08 16.95 6.85
N GLY A 57 1.47 18.18 7.20
CA GLY A 57 2.75 18.44 7.85
C GLY A 57 2.73 17.99 9.32
N VAL A 58 3.82 17.38 9.77
CA VAL A 58 3.99 16.91 11.15
C VAL A 58 4.94 17.86 11.88
N SER A 59 4.54 18.33 13.06
CA SER A 59 5.36 19.26 13.86
C SER A 59 6.64 18.58 14.37
N VAL A 60 7.69 19.38 14.57
CA VAL A 60 8.99 18.90 15.07
C VAL A 60 8.86 18.17 16.41
N SER A 61 8.00 18.65 17.32
CA SER A 61 7.76 17.99 18.61
C SER A 61 7.17 16.59 18.42
N LEU A 62 6.17 16.47 17.54
CA LEU A 62 5.51 15.21 17.25
C LEU A 62 6.47 14.21 16.57
N VAL A 63 7.35 14.68 15.68
CA VAL A 63 8.41 13.82 15.10
C VAL A 63 9.29 13.22 16.21
N LYS A 64 9.70 14.02 17.20
CA LYS A 64 10.50 13.53 18.35
C LYS A 64 9.72 12.51 19.18
N ASP A 65 8.47 12.82 19.51
CA ASP A 65 7.63 11.94 20.33
C ASP A 65 7.37 10.60 19.64
N LEU A 66 7.10 10.61 18.34
CA LEU A 66 6.94 9.39 17.53
C LEU A 66 8.21 8.56 17.47
N ARG A 67 9.38 9.22 17.29
CA ARG A 67 10.66 8.51 17.28
C ARG A 67 10.95 7.82 18.62
N ASN A 68 10.70 8.52 19.72
CA ASN A 68 10.85 7.98 21.07
C ASN A 68 9.87 6.84 21.34
N TYR A 69 8.60 6.99 20.94
CA TYR A 69 7.58 5.98 21.15
C TYR A 69 7.91 4.67 20.43
N PHE A 70 8.32 4.75 19.15
CA PHE A 70 8.68 3.58 18.35
C PHE A 70 10.14 3.14 18.51
N GLN A 71 10.93 3.84 19.34
CA GLN A 71 12.34 3.59 19.56
C GLN A 71 13.16 3.56 18.25
N VAL A 72 12.89 4.51 17.36
CA VAL A 72 13.59 4.66 16.08
C VAL A 72 14.63 5.76 16.14
N SER A 73 15.88 5.40 15.82
CA SER A 73 16.99 6.34 15.78
C SER A 73 16.96 7.16 14.49
N PRO A 74 17.36 8.45 14.53
CA PRO A 74 17.60 9.24 13.32
C PRO A 74 18.87 8.83 12.56
N GLU A 75 19.76 8.03 13.16
CA GLU A 75 21.08 7.71 12.59
C GLU A 75 21.03 6.73 11.41
N TYR A 76 19.96 5.93 11.33
CA TYR A 76 19.81 4.92 10.29
C TYR A 76 18.39 4.93 9.72
N PHE A 77 18.27 4.45 8.48
CA PHE A 77 16.97 4.27 7.87
C PHE A 77 16.18 3.18 8.61
N CYS A 78 14.89 3.44 8.83
CA CYS A 78 13.98 2.48 9.42
C CYS A 78 12.58 2.68 8.86
N MET A 79 11.94 1.59 8.44
CA MET A 79 10.53 1.56 8.12
C MET A 79 9.82 0.55 9.01
N LEU A 80 8.70 0.97 9.60
CA LEU A 80 7.88 0.13 10.49
C LEU A 80 6.51 -0.09 9.84
N LEU A 81 6.02 -1.33 9.88
CA LEU A 81 4.61 -1.60 9.67
C LEU A 81 3.92 -1.61 11.03
N VAL A 82 3.04 -0.64 11.28
CA VAL A 82 2.29 -0.50 12.53
C VAL A 82 0.84 -0.88 12.27
N GLY A 83 0.28 -1.73 13.14
CA GLY A 83 -1.12 -2.11 13.07
C GLY A 83 -2.04 -0.98 13.53
N LYS A 84 -3.34 -1.10 13.23
CA LYS A 84 -4.37 -0.17 13.72
C LYS A 84 -4.51 -0.17 15.25
N ASP A 85 -3.95 -1.18 15.91
CA ASP A 85 -3.81 -1.31 17.36
C ASP A 85 -2.61 -0.55 17.95
N GLY A 86 -1.81 0.12 17.11
CA GLY A 86 -0.59 0.84 17.51
C GLY A 86 0.64 -0.05 17.67
N ASN A 87 0.50 -1.37 17.51
CA ASN A 87 1.62 -2.31 17.70
C ASN A 87 2.43 -2.50 16.41
N VAL A 88 3.75 -2.57 16.54
CA VAL A 88 4.66 -2.89 15.43
C VAL A 88 4.45 -4.35 14.99
N LYS A 89 4.22 -4.56 13.69
CA LYS A 89 4.04 -5.88 13.07
C LYS A 89 5.30 -6.36 12.37
N SER A 90 6.07 -5.44 11.78
CA SER A 90 7.38 -5.75 11.19
C SER A 90 8.28 -4.53 11.12
N TRP A 91 9.58 -4.78 11.04
CA TRP A 91 10.63 -3.76 10.95
C TRP A 91 11.54 -4.02 9.75
N TYR A 92 11.84 -2.96 8.99
CA TYR A 92 12.71 -3.01 7.82
C TYR A 92 13.86 -2.00 7.97
N PRO A 93 15.11 -2.46 8.08
CA PRO A 93 16.28 -1.58 8.26
C PRO A 93 16.77 -0.95 6.94
N SER A 94 16.12 -1.24 5.82
CA SER A 94 16.46 -0.72 4.49
C SER A 94 15.17 -0.42 3.71
N PRO A 95 15.16 0.58 2.81
CA PRO A 95 14.04 0.75 1.89
C PRO A 95 13.86 -0.51 1.04
N MET A 96 12.61 -0.85 0.79
CA MET A 96 12.24 -2.00 -0.02
C MET A 96 11.99 -1.59 -1.46
N TRP A 97 12.40 -2.44 -2.40
CA TRP A 97 12.16 -2.22 -3.83
C TRP A 97 10.71 -2.52 -4.23
N SER A 98 10.01 -3.32 -3.44
CA SER A 98 8.63 -3.72 -3.68
C SER A 98 7.83 -3.76 -2.38
N MET A 99 6.57 -3.33 -2.46
CA MET A 99 5.61 -3.37 -1.36
C MET A 99 4.87 -4.72 -1.27
N ALA A 100 5.14 -5.68 -2.16
CA ALA A 100 4.41 -6.95 -2.22
C ALA A 100 4.37 -7.67 -0.86
N ILE A 101 5.51 -7.78 -0.18
CA ILE A 101 5.59 -8.42 1.14
C ILE A 101 4.74 -7.68 2.19
N VAL A 102 4.71 -6.35 2.14
CA VAL A 102 3.89 -5.53 3.05
C VAL A 102 2.40 -5.76 2.75
N TYR A 103 2.02 -5.85 1.48
CA TYR A 103 0.64 -6.13 1.07
C TYR A 103 0.19 -7.52 1.48
N ASP A 104 1.02 -8.54 1.29
CA ASP A 104 0.71 -9.92 1.70
C ASP A 104 0.50 -10.00 3.22
N LEU A 105 1.37 -9.34 4.00
CA LEU A 105 1.24 -9.28 5.45
C LEU A 105 -0.05 -8.57 5.87
N LEU A 106 -0.37 -7.43 5.26
CA LEU A 106 -1.61 -6.69 5.53
C LEU A 106 -2.86 -7.49 5.17
N ASP A 107 -2.92 -8.05 3.96
CA ASP A 107 -4.07 -8.79 3.45
C ASP A 107 -4.28 -10.12 4.22
N SER A 108 -3.23 -10.63 4.89
CA SER A 108 -3.35 -11.78 5.80
C SER A 108 -4.12 -11.49 7.09
N MET A 109 -4.21 -10.22 7.52
CA MET A 109 -4.80 -9.82 8.81
C MET A 109 -6.32 -9.99 8.83
N GLN A 110 -6.87 -10.42 9.97
CA GLN A 110 -8.31 -10.72 10.10
C GLN A 110 -9.22 -9.52 9.80
N LEU A 111 -8.93 -8.35 10.40
CA LEU A 111 -9.69 -7.12 10.15
C LEU A 111 -9.64 -6.72 8.67
N ARG A 112 -8.47 -6.88 8.02
CA ARG A 112 -8.30 -6.56 6.61
C ARG A 112 -9.14 -7.46 5.70
N ARG A 113 -9.28 -8.76 6.01
CA ARG A 113 -10.16 -9.66 5.25
C ARG A 113 -11.63 -9.26 5.31
N GLN A 114 -12.10 -8.77 6.46
CA GLN A 114 -13.45 -8.25 6.61
C GLN A 114 -13.66 -6.97 5.77
N GLU A 115 -12.70 -6.04 5.83
CA GLU A 115 -12.72 -4.84 4.99
C GLU A 115 -12.74 -5.18 3.51
N MET A 116 -11.95 -6.16 3.09
CA MET A 116 -11.87 -6.62 1.70
C MET A 116 -13.20 -7.20 1.21
N ALA A 117 -13.90 -7.98 2.03
CA ALA A 117 -15.21 -8.54 1.69
C ALA A 117 -16.26 -7.42 1.47
N ILE A 118 -16.27 -6.40 2.33
CA ILE A 118 -17.13 -5.23 2.19
C ILE A 118 -16.77 -4.46 0.92
N GLN A 119 -15.50 -4.19 0.70
CA GLN A 119 -15.03 -3.47 -0.50
C GLN A 119 -15.42 -4.19 -1.79
N HIS A 120 -15.26 -5.51 -1.82
CA HIS A 120 -15.68 -6.34 -2.94
C HIS A 120 -17.19 -6.28 -3.18
N SER A 121 -18.01 -6.33 -2.12
CA SER A 121 -19.47 -6.21 -2.22
C SER A 121 -19.94 -4.87 -2.78
N LEU A 122 -19.15 -3.81 -2.59
CA LEU A 122 -19.40 -2.46 -3.08
C LEU A 122 -18.76 -2.20 -4.45
N GLY A 123 -18.12 -3.20 -5.06
CA GLY A 123 -17.45 -3.05 -6.36
C GLY A 123 -16.18 -2.20 -6.33
N MET A 124 -15.62 -1.90 -5.15
CA MET A 124 -14.39 -1.12 -5.02
C MET A 124 -13.18 -1.93 -5.45
N ARG A 125 -12.52 -1.50 -6.53
CA ARG A 125 -11.30 -2.12 -7.07
C ARG A 125 -10.41 -1.04 -7.69
N CYS A 126 -9.10 -1.25 -7.63
CA CYS A 126 -8.17 -0.44 -8.41
C CYS A 126 -8.18 -0.93 -9.86
N PRO A 127 -8.06 -0.03 -10.85
CA PRO A 127 -7.79 -0.46 -12.21
C PRO A 127 -6.48 -1.24 -12.22
N GLU A 128 -6.49 -2.42 -12.83
CA GLU A 128 -5.24 -3.13 -13.10
C GLU A 128 -4.44 -2.30 -14.11
N ASP A 129 -3.13 -2.15 -13.86
CA ASP A 129 -2.23 -1.68 -14.89
C ASP A 129 -2.34 -2.67 -16.06
N GLU A 130 -2.65 -2.20 -17.27
CA GLU A 130 -2.78 -3.00 -18.50
C GLU A 130 -1.47 -3.73 -18.92
N TYR A 131 -0.48 -3.78 -18.02
CA TYR A 131 0.74 -4.56 -18.10
C TYR A 131 0.83 -5.52 -16.90
N GLY A 132 -0.19 -6.37 -16.77
CA GLY A 132 -0.17 -7.52 -15.89
C GLY A 132 0.84 -8.56 -16.39
N TYR A 133 2.05 -8.55 -15.83
CA TYR A 133 2.78 -9.81 -15.68
C TYR A 133 1.98 -10.66 -14.70
N GLY A 134 1.31 -11.68 -15.24
CA GLY A 134 0.32 -12.48 -14.54
C GLY A 134 0.85 -13.08 -13.24
N TYR A 135 0.15 -12.79 -12.15
CA TYR A 135 0.09 -13.68 -11.00
C TYR A 135 -1.34 -14.22 -10.90
N HIS A 136 -1.52 -15.41 -11.49
CA HIS A 136 -2.69 -16.25 -11.24
C HIS A 136 -2.73 -16.63 -9.75
N HIS A 137 -3.61 -16.00 -8.98
CA HIS A 137 -4.16 -16.63 -7.79
C HIS A 137 -5.55 -17.16 -8.13
N GLY A 138 -5.57 -18.38 -8.66
CA GLY A 138 -6.80 -19.12 -8.90
C GLY A 138 -7.47 -19.49 -7.58
N TYR A 139 -8.58 -18.84 -7.28
CA TYR A 139 -9.63 -19.44 -6.47
C TYR A 139 -10.37 -20.43 -7.37
N GLN A 140 -10.06 -21.71 -7.18
CA GLN A 140 -10.83 -22.79 -7.78
C GLN A 140 -12.09 -22.97 -6.93
N ASP A 141 -13.24 -22.54 -7.46
CA ASP A 141 -14.54 -23.00 -6.97
C ASP A 141 -15.34 -23.57 -8.14
N GLY A 142 -15.99 -24.69 -7.86
CA GLY A 142 -16.37 -25.70 -8.84
C GLY A 142 -17.74 -25.51 -9.50
N TYR A 143 -17.98 -26.44 -10.43
CA TYR A 143 -19.27 -26.92 -10.95
C TYR A 143 -20.01 -26.02 -11.97
N TYR A 144 -20.05 -26.44 -13.25
CA TYR A 144 -21.19 -27.12 -13.88
C TYR A 144 -21.06 -27.14 -15.42
N HIS A 145 -21.09 -28.36 -15.97
CA HIS A 145 -21.76 -28.80 -17.22
C HIS A 145 -21.54 -28.07 -18.57
N HIS A 146 -20.96 -28.79 -19.55
CA HIS A 146 -21.42 -28.92 -20.96
C HIS A 146 -20.39 -29.82 -21.70
N GLN A 147 -20.67 -31.10 -21.95
CA GLN A 147 -21.45 -31.69 -23.05
C GLN A 147 -20.87 -31.43 -24.47
N GLY A 148 -20.34 -32.49 -25.10
CA GLY A 148 -20.64 -32.79 -26.51
C GLY A 148 -19.56 -32.55 -27.57
N TYR A 149 -19.40 -33.60 -28.40
CA TYR A 149 -18.81 -33.67 -29.75
C TYR A 149 -17.26 -33.72 -29.79
N GLY A 150 -16.59 -34.78 -30.25
CA GLY A 150 -16.97 -35.80 -31.22
C GLY A 150 -16.46 -35.42 -32.61
N TYR A 151 -15.29 -35.92 -32.98
CA TYR A 151 -14.90 -36.55 -34.26
C TYR A 151 -13.53 -37.20 -34.08
#